data_AF-A0A382Y7L9-F1
#
_entry.id   AF-A0A382Y7L9-F1
#
_cell.length_a   1.000
_cell.length_b   1.000
_cell.length_c   1.000
_cell.angle_alpha   90.00
_cell.angle_beta   90.00
_cell.angle_gamma   90.00
#
_symmetry.space_group_name_H-M   'P 1'
#
loop_
_entity.id
_entity.type
_entity.pdbx_description
1 polymer ?
#
loop_
_entity_poly.entity_id
_entity_poly.type
_entity_poly.pdbx_seq_one_letter_code
_entity_poly.pdbx_strand_id
1 'polypeptide(L)'
;MVNEQRTHLLDAASPNPSVETLLHAFLPHKFIDHSHADDILVIADQPNAESLCKSIYGETMGIVPYIMPGFELAKAAAEVYEKKPNVRGLVLINHGLFTFGNTAKESYNRHIEAVQQAEGFINSYDEKKLTLLNAESGGDGGKILASIGPCLRGLFFEETKQNWLIHYRKDHAAYEFASSLECKDWSQIGTATPDHVIRTKQKPLLLNLKNLSEPEKLRKEISNALEEYKNNYHKYFK
;
A
#
# COMPACT_ATOMS: atom_id res chain seq x y z
N MET A 1 10.93 9.61 18.14
CA MET A 1 11.67 9.82 16.88
C MET A 1 11.29 11.10 16.16
N VAL A 2 10.03 11.31 15.76
CA VAL A 2 9.62 12.55 15.04
C VAL A 2 9.93 13.83 15.82
N ASN A 3 9.69 13.83 17.14
CA ASN A 3 10.07 14.97 17.99
C ASN A 3 11.57 15.28 17.94
N GLU A 4 12.42 14.24 18.05
CA GLU A 4 13.88 14.38 17.98
C GLU A 4 14.35 14.93 16.63
N GLN A 5 13.76 14.46 15.52
CA GLN A 5 14.05 15.02 14.19
C GLN A 5 13.64 16.49 14.09
N ARG A 6 12.51 16.87 14.69
CA ARG A 6 11.98 18.24 14.63
C ARG A 6 12.81 19.24 15.45
N THR A 7 13.32 18.83 16.60
CA THR A 7 14.12 19.71 17.48
C THR A 7 15.55 19.90 17.00
N HIS A 8 16.03 19.10 16.05
CA HIS A 8 17.39 19.12 15.51
C HIS A 8 17.46 19.53 14.02
N LEU A 9 16.47 20.29 13.54
CA LEU A 9 16.53 20.87 12.19
C LEU A 9 17.62 21.94 12.10
N LEU A 10 18.30 22.00 10.95
CA LEU A 10 19.23 23.09 10.63
C LEU A 10 18.50 24.44 10.50
N ASP A 11 17.28 24.41 9.95
CA ASP A 11 16.36 25.53 9.86
C ASP A 11 15.01 25.11 10.45
N ALA A 12 14.61 25.76 11.55
CA ALA A 12 13.37 25.46 12.25
C ALA A 12 12.10 25.75 11.42
N ALA A 13 12.20 26.59 10.38
CA ALA A 13 11.10 26.89 9.47
C ALA A 13 10.89 25.80 8.40
N SER A 14 11.84 24.87 8.23
CA SER A 14 11.74 23.82 7.23
C SER A 14 10.61 22.81 7.53
N PRO A 15 10.08 22.11 6.49
CA PRO A 15 9.12 21.03 6.68
C PRO A 15 9.67 19.89 7.54
N ASN A 16 8.77 19.04 8.05
CA ASN A 16 9.21 17.82 8.72
C ASN A 16 9.99 16.92 7.74
N PRO A 17 11.13 16.37 8.15
CA PRO A 17 11.88 15.42 7.33
C PRO A 17 11.13 14.08 7.28
N SER A 18 11.58 13.17 6.40
CA SER A 18 11.04 11.81 6.36
C SER A 18 11.17 11.16 7.74
N VAL A 19 10.16 10.38 8.14
CA VAL A 19 10.25 9.59 9.37
C VAL A 19 11.44 8.62 9.32
N GLU A 20 11.87 8.22 8.13
CA GLU A 20 12.96 7.28 7.89
C GLU A 20 14.32 7.93 7.67
N THR A 21 14.44 9.23 7.97
CA THR A 21 15.69 10.00 7.80
C THR A 21 16.89 9.33 8.46
N LEU A 22 16.71 8.66 9.60
CA LEU A 22 17.82 8.00 10.29
C LEU A 22 18.39 6.82 9.50
N LEU A 23 17.57 6.12 8.70
CA LEU A 23 18.04 5.02 7.87
C LEU A 23 18.92 5.55 6.73
N HIS A 24 18.61 6.72 6.18
CA HIS A 24 19.50 7.44 5.26
C HIS A 24 20.78 7.91 5.97
N ALA A 25 20.69 8.38 7.21
CA ALA A 25 21.85 8.92 7.94
C ALA A 25 22.84 7.84 8.40
N PHE A 26 22.39 6.61 8.65
CA PHE A 26 23.24 5.54 9.19
C PHE A 26 23.97 4.72 8.13
N LEU A 27 23.57 4.82 6.86
CA LEU A 27 24.29 4.17 5.77
C LEU A 27 25.38 5.10 5.23
N PRO A 28 26.63 4.62 5.04
CA PRO A 28 27.76 5.48 4.68
C PRO A 28 27.82 5.78 3.17
N HIS A 29 26.69 6.16 2.57
CA HIS A 29 26.58 6.47 1.14
C HIS A 29 26.06 7.87 0.90
N LYS A 30 26.57 8.49 -0.17
CA LYS A 30 26.21 9.86 -0.52
C LYS A 30 24.78 9.99 -1.04
N PHE A 31 24.31 8.98 -1.76
CA PHE A 31 22.95 8.92 -2.32
C PHE A 31 22.31 7.60 -1.91
N ILE A 32 21.08 7.69 -1.41
CA ILE A 32 20.30 6.57 -0.90
C ILE A 32 18.86 6.78 -1.37
N ASP A 33 18.32 5.83 -2.11
CA ASP A 33 16.94 5.83 -2.57
C ASP A 33 16.13 4.81 -1.78
N HIS A 34 14.92 5.21 -1.38
CA HIS A 34 13.95 4.35 -0.72
C HIS A 34 12.66 4.33 -1.53
N SER A 35 12.08 3.15 -1.70
CA SER A 35 10.71 3.02 -2.19
C SER A 35 9.96 1.83 -1.61
N HIS A 36 8.65 1.90 -1.76
CA HIS A 36 7.70 0.81 -1.61
C HIS A 36 7.24 0.33 -2.99
N ALA A 37 8.19 0.06 -3.90
CA ALA A 37 7.87 -0.44 -5.24
C ALA A 37 7.01 -1.71 -5.16
N ASP A 38 5.95 -1.77 -5.95
CA ASP A 38 4.92 -2.83 -5.87
C ASP A 38 5.53 -4.23 -5.98
N ASP A 39 6.41 -4.48 -6.95
CA ASP A 39 7.08 -5.78 -7.12
C ASP A 39 7.95 -6.17 -5.92
N ILE A 40 8.57 -5.18 -5.27
CA ILE A 40 9.33 -5.44 -4.04
C ILE A 40 8.39 -5.84 -2.92
N LEU A 41 7.27 -5.13 -2.74
CA LEU A 41 6.29 -5.44 -1.71
C LEU A 41 5.66 -6.82 -1.92
N VAL A 42 5.29 -7.16 -3.16
CA VAL A 42 4.77 -8.48 -3.52
C VAL A 42 5.70 -9.58 -3.03
N ILE A 43 7.03 -9.41 -3.15
CA ILE A 43 8.02 -10.37 -2.65
C ILE A 43 8.23 -10.25 -1.14
N ALA A 44 8.37 -9.03 -0.61
CA ALA A 44 8.71 -8.76 0.78
C ALA A 44 7.59 -9.12 1.76
N ASP A 45 6.33 -9.16 1.31
CA ASP A 45 5.15 -9.51 2.10
C ASP A 45 4.85 -11.03 2.10
N GLN A 46 5.61 -11.84 1.34
CA GLN A 46 5.39 -13.29 1.32
C GLN A 46 5.79 -13.95 2.65
N PRO A 47 5.11 -15.03 3.08
CA PRO A 47 5.48 -15.78 4.28
C PRO A 47 6.93 -16.31 4.26
N ASN A 48 7.50 -16.55 3.08
CA ASN A 48 8.87 -17.00 2.85
C ASN A 48 9.76 -15.93 2.19
N ALA A 49 9.45 -14.64 2.38
CA ALA A 49 10.11 -13.51 1.71
C ALA A 49 11.63 -13.53 1.80
N GLU A 50 12.23 -13.90 2.94
CA GLU A 50 13.69 -14.00 3.06
C GLU A 50 14.30 -15.01 2.08
N SER A 51 13.64 -16.14 1.88
CA SER A 51 14.10 -17.17 0.94
C SER A 51 13.96 -16.69 -0.50
N LEU A 52 12.87 -16.00 -0.84
CA LEU A 52 12.65 -15.43 -2.15
C LEU A 52 13.69 -14.35 -2.47
N CYS A 53 13.93 -13.42 -1.54
CA CYS A 53 14.94 -12.39 -1.69
C CYS A 53 16.34 -12.98 -1.91
N LYS A 54 16.72 -14.03 -1.18
CA LYS A 54 17.98 -14.75 -1.42
C LYS A 54 18.05 -15.37 -2.81
N SER A 55 16.95 -15.94 -3.30
CA SER A 55 16.88 -16.53 -4.64
C SER A 55 17.01 -15.48 -5.75
N ILE A 56 16.41 -14.30 -5.57
CA ILE A 56 16.37 -13.24 -6.59
C ILE A 56 17.68 -12.45 -6.61
N TYR A 57 18.17 -12.04 -5.42
CA TYR A 57 19.26 -11.09 -5.29
C TYR A 57 20.60 -11.72 -4.93
N GLY A 58 20.62 -12.97 -4.46
CA GLY A 58 21.82 -13.63 -3.96
C GLY A 58 22.53 -12.80 -2.89
N GLU A 59 23.83 -12.56 -3.08
CA GLU A 59 24.65 -11.77 -2.17
C GLU A 59 24.69 -10.27 -2.52
N THR A 60 23.96 -9.82 -3.56
CA THR A 60 24.00 -8.42 -4.01
C THR A 60 23.18 -7.48 -3.13
N MET A 61 22.24 -8.01 -2.34
CA MET A 61 21.36 -7.25 -1.45
C MET A 61 21.43 -7.80 -0.03
N GLY A 62 21.43 -6.90 0.96
CA GLY A 62 21.20 -7.28 2.36
C GLY A 62 19.72 -7.49 2.61
N ILE A 63 19.38 -8.40 3.53
CA ILE A 63 17.99 -8.65 3.93
C ILE A 63 17.84 -8.24 5.38
N VAL A 64 16.94 -7.30 5.64
CA VAL A 64 16.63 -6.80 6.97
C VAL A 64 15.30 -7.43 7.41
N PRO A 65 15.27 -8.16 8.53
CA PRO A 65 14.03 -8.77 9.02
C PRO A 65 12.99 -7.70 9.35
N TYR A 66 11.72 -8.08 9.40
CA TYR A 66 10.65 -7.14 9.69
C TYR A 66 10.84 -6.50 11.07
N ILE A 67 10.97 -5.17 11.06
CA ILE A 67 11.00 -4.32 12.25
C ILE A 67 10.09 -3.15 11.95
N MET A 68 9.27 -2.78 12.94
CA MET A 68 8.37 -1.63 12.83
C MET A 68 9.19 -0.37 12.44
N PRO A 69 8.74 0.40 11.42
CA PRO A 69 9.47 1.57 10.94
C PRO A 69 9.81 2.55 12.07
N GLY A 70 11.09 2.94 12.14
CA GLY A 70 11.59 3.82 13.19
C GLY A 70 13.07 3.63 13.48
N PHE A 71 13.47 4.02 14.69
CA PHE A 71 14.87 4.00 15.13
C PHE A 71 15.50 2.60 15.13
N GLU A 72 14.79 1.59 15.64
CA GLU A 72 15.31 0.22 15.68
C GLU A 72 15.48 -0.37 14.27
N LEU A 73 14.59 -0.04 13.33
CA LEU A 73 14.75 -0.42 11.93
C LEU A 73 16.00 0.21 11.31
N ALA A 74 16.24 1.51 11.57
CA ALA A 74 17.44 2.21 11.08
C ALA A 74 18.73 1.56 11.60
N LYS A 75 18.76 1.19 12.88
CA LYS A 75 19.91 0.47 13.47
C LYS A 75 20.09 -0.91 12.84
N ALA A 76 19.03 -1.70 12.73
CA ALA A 76 19.12 -3.03 12.15
C ALA A 76 19.58 -3.00 10.69
N ALA A 77 19.13 -2.01 9.91
CA ALA A 77 19.59 -1.80 8.54
C ALA A 77 21.11 -1.50 8.49
N ALA A 78 21.61 -0.64 9.38
CA ALA A 78 23.04 -0.36 9.50
C ALA A 78 23.84 -1.62 9.91
N GLU A 79 23.36 -2.38 10.89
CA GLU A 79 24.02 -3.63 11.32
C GLU A 79 24.07 -4.69 10.22
N VAL A 80 23.02 -4.81 9.40
CA VAL A 80 23.00 -5.71 8.23
C VAL A 80 24.02 -5.24 7.19
N TYR A 81 24.07 -3.95 6.91
CA TYR A 81 25.04 -3.37 5.99
C TYR A 81 26.49 -3.57 6.47
N GLU A 82 26.80 -3.29 7.73
CA GLU A 82 28.14 -3.41 8.31
C GLU A 82 28.69 -4.84 8.24
N LYS A 83 27.82 -5.85 8.35
CA LYS A 83 28.19 -7.26 8.18
C LYS A 83 28.51 -7.63 6.73
N LYS A 84 27.96 -6.90 5.75
CA LYS A 84 28.11 -7.17 4.31
C LYS A 84 28.24 -5.85 3.52
N PRO A 85 29.33 -5.09 3.67
CA PRO A 85 29.45 -3.75 3.08
C PRO A 85 29.53 -3.72 1.54
N ASN A 86 29.63 -4.89 0.90
CA ASN A 86 29.66 -5.02 -0.56
C ASN A 86 28.26 -5.08 -1.20
N VAL A 87 27.19 -5.11 -0.42
CA VAL A 87 25.82 -5.09 -0.94
C VAL A 87 25.53 -3.76 -1.64
N ARG A 88 24.60 -3.77 -2.60
CA ARG A 88 24.19 -2.60 -3.40
C ARG A 88 22.91 -1.94 -2.85
N GLY A 89 22.27 -2.58 -1.89
CA GLY A 89 21.02 -2.17 -1.27
C GLY A 89 20.56 -3.14 -0.18
N LEU A 90 19.43 -2.82 0.42
CA LEU A 90 18.76 -3.59 1.46
C LEU A 90 17.29 -3.83 1.07
N VAL A 91 16.84 -5.07 1.18
CA VAL A 91 15.41 -5.41 1.14
C VAL A 91 14.93 -5.57 2.58
N LEU A 92 13.91 -4.81 2.96
CA LEU A 92 13.30 -4.85 4.28
C LEU A 92 12.01 -5.67 4.18
N ILE A 93 11.95 -6.78 4.91
CA ILE A 93 10.79 -7.68 4.92
C ILE A 93 9.55 -6.95 5.46
N ASN A 94 8.40 -7.14 4.81
CA ASN A 94 7.14 -6.41 5.02
C ASN A 94 7.27 -4.88 4.98
N HIS A 95 8.16 -4.36 4.13
CA HIS A 95 8.42 -2.93 4.06
C HIS A 95 8.79 -2.44 2.66
N GLY A 96 9.95 -2.81 2.10
CA GLY A 96 10.38 -2.20 0.84
C GLY A 96 11.88 -2.27 0.56
N LEU A 97 12.36 -1.34 -0.26
CA LEU A 97 13.71 -1.36 -0.84
C LEU A 97 14.49 -0.10 -0.46
N PHE A 98 15.76 -0.28 -0.10
CA PHE A 98 16.76 0.77 -0.07
C PHE A 98 17.90 0.42 -1.03
N THR A 99 18.35 1.36 -1.84
CA THR A 99 19.59 1.24 -2.62
C THR A 99 20.45 2.47 -2.41
N PHE A 100 21.73 2.35 -2.73
CA PHE A 100 22.66 3.41 -2.43
C PHE A 100 23.86 3.45 -3.37
N GLY A 101 24.54 4.60 -3.45
CA GLY A 101 25.67 4.81 -4.35
C GLY A 101 26.45 6.10 -4.07
N ASN A 102 27.58 6.24 -4.76
CA ASN A 102 28.41 7.45 -4.72
C ASN A 102 27.83 8.58 -5.57
N THR A 103 26.97 8.24 -6.54
CA THR A 103 26.23 9.18 -7.36
C THR A 103 24.72 8.87 -7.33
N ALA A 104 23.87 9.88 -7.52
CA ALA A 104 22.43 9.67 -7.63
C ALA A 104 22.07 8.66 -8.72
N LYS A 105 22.75 8.75 -9.87
CA LYS A 105 22.55 7.82 -11.00
C LYS A 105 22.87 6.37 -10.62
N GLU A 106 23.91 6.16 -9.84
CA GLU A 106 24.29 4.82 -9.38
C GLU A 106 23.26 4.23 -8.41
N SER A 107 22.83 5.01 -7.41
CA SER A 107 21.78 4.60 -6.47
C SER A 107 20.46 4.28 -7.18
N TYR A 108 20.06 5.15 -8.11
CA TYR A 108 18.85 5.00 -8.90
C TYR A 108 18.91 3.78 -9.82
N ASN A 109 20.00 3.60 -10.57
CA ASN A 109 20.15 2.44 -11.45
C ASN A 109 20.10 1.12 -10.66
N ARG A 110 20.74 1.07 -9.48
CA ARG A 110 20.63 -0.08 -8.56
C ARG A 110 19.19 -0.33 -8.12
N HIS A 111 18.45 0.75 -7.85
CA HIS A 111 17.04 0.67 -7.48
C HIS A 111 16.21 0.03 -8.59
N ILE A 112 16.34 0.55 -9.81
CA ILE A 112 15.63 0.04 -10.98
C ILE A 112 16.03 -1.41 -11.29
N GLU A 113 17.33 -1.73 -11.25
CA GLU A 113 17.83 -3.10 -11.46
C GLU A 113 17.19 -4.08 -10.45
N ALA A 114 17.13 -3.72 -9.17
CA ALA A 114 16.54 -4.57 -8.14
C ALA A 114 15.03 -4.77 -8.35
N VAL A 115 14.29 -3.70 -8.66
CA VAL A 115 12.85 -3.79 -8.96
C VAL A 115 12.60 -4.67 -10.19
N GLN A 116 13.39 -4.51 -11.26
CA GLN A 116 13.26 -5.33 -12.48
C GLN A 116 13.57 -6.81 -12.23
N GLN A 117 14.47 -7.14 -11.29
CA GLN A 117 14.71 -8.52 -10.89
C GLN A 117 13.51 -9.14 -10.16
N ALA A 118 12.85 -8.37 -9.27
CA ALA A 118 11.60 -8.81 -8.66
C ALA A 118 10.48 -8.97 -9.69
N GLU A 119 10.30 -7.98 -10.57
CA GLU A 119 9.33 -8.02 -11.67
C GLU A 119 9.56 -9.25 -12.56
N GLY A 120 10.79 -9.51 -12.97
CA GLY A 120 11.16 -10.69 -13.76
C GLY A 120 10.88 -12.01 -13.05
N PHE A 121 11.08 -12.06 -11.73
CA PHE A 121 10.72 -13.22 -10.92
C PHE A 121 9.19 -13.40 -10.87
N ILE A 122 8.42 -12.35 -10.61
CA ILE A 122 6.95 -12.41 -10.55
C ILE A 122 6.38 -12.85 -11.90
N ASN A 123 6.87 -12.27 -13.00
CA ASN A 123 6.45 -12.61 -14.36
C ASN A 123 6.83 -14.04 -14.79
N SER A 124 7.66 -14.75 -14.01
CA SER A 124 7.93 -16.18 -14.24
C SER A 124 6.83 -17.11 -13.72
N TYR A 125 5.87 -16.57 -12.96
CA TYR A 125 4.70 -17.30 -12.48
C TYR A 125 3.46 -16.95 -13.31
N ASP A 126 2.55 -17.92 -13.43
CA ASP A 126 1.25 -17.68 -14.06
C ASP A 126 0.40 -16.73 -13.21
N GLU A 127 -0.11 -15.68 -13.85
CA GLU A 127 -1.05 -14.76 -13.21
C GLU A 127 -2.36 -15.47 -12.86
N LYS A 128 -2.81 -15.31 -11.61
CA LYS A 128 -4.14 -15.76 -11.22
C LYS A 128 -5.20 -14.88 -11.89
N LYS A 129 -5.91 -15.44 -12.86
CA LYS A 129 -7.08 -14.80 -13.47
C LYS A 129 -8.21 -14.64 -12.46
N LEU A 130 -8.85 -13.48 -12.47
CA LEU A 130 -10.03 -13.18 -11.67
C LEU A 130 -11.24 -13.98 -12.15
N THR A 131 -12.06 -14.42 -11.21
CA THR A 131 -13.30 -15.14 -11.53
C THR A 131 -14.47 -14.17 -11.52
N LEU A 132 -14.86 -13.66 -12.71
CA LEU A 132 -15.93 -12.67 -12.83
C LEU A 132 -17.30 -13.27 -12.47
N LEU A 133 -18.04 -12.56 -11.61
CA LEU A 133 -19.34 -12.98 -11.10
C LEU A 133 -20.43 -13.03 -12.18
N ASN A 134 -20.34 -12.19 -13.21
CA ASN A 134 -21.27 -12.18 -14.36
C ASN A 134 -20.58 -11.62 -15.61
N ALA A 135 -20.14 -12.47 -16.55
CA ALA A 135 -19.56 -12.03 -17.82
C ALA A 135 -20.56 -11.29 -18.74
N GLU A 136 -21.87 -11.45 -18.52
CA GLU A 136 -22.93 -10.96 -19.42
C GLU A 136 -23.67 -9.69 -18.96
N SER A 137 -23.27 -9.09 -17.84
CA SER A 137 -23.87 -7.82 -17.43
C SER A 137 -22.79 -6.79 -17.16
N GLY A 138 -22.35 -6.15 -18.24
CA GLY A 138 -21.93 -4.76 -18.18
C GLY A 138 -23.12 -3.91 -17.70
N GLY A 139 -23.46 -4.05 -16.41
CA GLY A 139 -24.44 -3.21 -15.75
C GLY A 139 -24.01 -1.76 -15.99
N ASP A 140 -24.96 -0.93 -16.40
CA ASP A 140 -24.69 0.49 -16.64
C ASP A 140 -24.20 1.12 -15.32
N GLY A 141 -22.88 1.25 -15.18
CA GLY A 141 -22.27 1.84 -13.99
C GLY A 141 -22.76 3.26 -13.73
N GLY A 142 -23.25 3.95 -14.76
CA GLY A 142 -23.96 5.21 -14.64
C GLY A 142 -25.29 5.09 -13.90
N LYS A 143 -26.09 4.04 -14.19
CA LYS A 143 -27.32 3.74 -13.43
C LYS A 143 -27.04 3.37 -11.99
N ILE A 144 -26.04 2.52 -11.74
CA ILE A 144 -25.63 2.18 -10.37
C ILE A 144 -25.23 3.45 -9.62
N LEU A 145 -24.36 4.28 -10.22
CA LEU A 145 -23.94 5.55 -9.64
C LEU A 145 -25.11 6.49 -9.38
N ALA A 146 -26.07 6.58 -10.30
CA ALA A 146 -27.27 7.41 -10.16
C ALA A 146 -28.15 6.94 -8.98
N SER A 147 -28.22 5.63 -8.72
CA SER A 147 -28.93 5.08 -7.56
C SER A 147 -28.17 5.30 -6.25
N ILE A 148 -26.87 4.97 -6.19
CA ILE A 148 -26.10 4.99 -4.93
C ILE A 148 -25.59 6.39 -4.56
N GLY A 149 -25.36 7.24 -5.55
CA GLY A 149 -24.70 8.53 -5.37
C GLY A 149 -25.46 9.49 -4.45
N PRO A 150 -26.77 9.72 -4.67
CA PRO A 150 -27.59 10.50 -3.76
C PRO A 150 -27.66 9.92 -2.34
N CYS A 151 -27.74 8.58 -2.20
CA CYS A 151 -27.74 7.91 -0.90
C CYS A 151 -26.45 8.20 -0.12
N LEU A 152 -25.28 7.97 -0.75
CA LEU A 152 -23.97 8.24 -0.13
C LEU A 152 -23.83 9.72 0.24
N ARG A 153 -24.15 10.64 -0.66
CA ARG A 153 -24.06 12.09 -0.38
C ARG A 153 -24.95 12.50 0.79
N GLY A 154 -26.18 11.98 0.84
CA GLY A 154 -27.11 12.26 1.93
C GLY A 154 -26.63 11.72 3.28
N LEU A 155 -26.16 10.47 3.33
CA LEU A 155 -25.63 9.86 4.56
C LEU A 155 -24.38 10.59 5.07
N PHE A 156 -23.45 10.96 4.17
CA PHE A 156 -22.27 11.71 4.56
C PHE A 156 -22.59 13.15 4.98
N PHE A 157 -23.57 13.80 4.35
CA PHE A 157 -24.05 15.12 4.81
C PHE A 157 -24.66 15.03 6.22
N GLU A 158 -25.43 13.98 6.52
CA GLU A 158 -26.02 13.79 7.86
C GLU A 158 -24.95 13.69 8.95
N GLU A 159 -23.85 12.98 8.68
CA GLU A 159 -22.72 12.81 9.60
C GLU A 159 -21.85 14.07 9.72
N THR A 160 -21.49 14.68 8.59
CA THR A 160 -20.43 15.72 8.54
C THR A 160 -20.94 17.15 8.45
N LYS A 161 -22.22 17.33 8.12
CA LYS A 161 -22.86 18.61 7.78
C LYS A 161 -22.19 19.36 6.62
N GLN A 162 -21.49 18.64 5.74
CA GLN A 162 -20.81 19.17 4.56
C GLN A 162 -21.35 18.56 3.28
N ASN A 163 -21.26 19.31 2.18
CA ASN A 163 -21.61 18.81 0.86
C ASN A 163 -20.46 17.98 0.28
N TRP A 164 -20.76 16.73 -0.11
CA TRP A 164 -19.76 15.82 -0.67
C TRP A 164 -19.89 15.70 -2.19
N LEU A 165 -18.74 15.61 -2.85
CA LEU A 165 -18.60 15.26 -4.26
C LEU A 165 -18.18 13.79 -4.35
N ILE A 166 -18.81 13.05 -5.27
CA ILE A 166 -18.43 11.66 -5.54
C ILE A 166 -17.51 11.66 -6.76
N HIS A 167 -16.31 11.13 -6.57
CA HIS A 167 -15.41 10.83 -7.67
C HIS A 167 -15.62 9.37 -8.09
N TYR A 168 -16.25 9.18 -9.25
CA TYR A 168 -16.42 7.87 -9.86
C TYR A 168 -15.29 7.60 -10.86
N ARG A 169 -14.60 6.47 -10.70
CA ARG A 169 -13.54 6.03 -11.61
C ARG A 169 -14.04 4.87 -12.47
N LYS A 170 -13.87 5.01 -13.79
CA LYS A 170 -14.15 3.97 -14.80
C LYS A 170 -12.82 3.36 -15.25
N ASP A 171 -12.25 2.55 -14.39
CA ASP A 171 -11.02 1.80 -14.69
C ASP A 171 -11.38 0.33 -14.93
N HIS A 172 -10.84 -0.28 -15.99
CA HIS A 172 -11.20 -1.64 -16.39
C HIS A 172 -10.72 -2.67 -15.35
N ALA A 173 -9.47 -2.55 -14.90
CA ALA A 173 -8.91 -3.47 -13.91
C ALA A 173 -9.65 -3.36 -12.57
N ALA A 174 -9.96 -2.15 -12.13
CA ALA A 174 -10.77 -1.92 -10.93
C ALA A 174 -12.19 -2.50 -11.07
N TYR A 175 -12.80 -2.39 -12.26
CA TYR A 175 -14.12 -2.99 -12.52
C TYR A 175 -14.06 -4.52 -12.50
N GLU A 176 -13.08 -5.13 -13.16
CA GLU A 176 -12.88 -6.58 -13.15
C GLU A 176 -12.66 -7.10 -11.73
N PHE A 177 -11.77 -6.45 -10.97
CA PHE A 177 -11.55 -6.79 -9.58
C PHE A 177 -12.82 -6.61 -8.75
N ALA A 178 -13.51 -5.47 -8.81
CA ALA A 178 -14.73 -5.24 -8.04
C ALA A 178 -15.89 -6.19 -8.41
N SER A 179 -15.84 -6.77 -9.61
CA SER A 179 -16.85 -7.70 -10.13
C SER A 179 -16.41 -9.17 -10.03
N SER A 180 -15.31 -9.47 -9.33
CA SER A 180 -14.81 -10.83 -9.17
C SER A 180 -15.24 -11.48 -7.85
N LEU A 181 -15.20 -12.82 -7.80
CA LEU A 181 -15.38 -13.58 -6.56
C LEU A 181 -14.31 -13.23 -5.52
N GLU A 182 -13.07 -13.00 -5.98
CA GLU A 182 -11.93 -12.70 -5.14
C GLU A 182 -12.05 -11.35 -4.42
N CYS A 183 -12.78 -10.37 -4.99
CA CYS A 183 -12.93 -9.04 -4.40
C CYS A 183 -13.33 -9.07 -2.94
N LYS A 184 -14.29 -9.94 -2.61
CA LYS A 184 -14.88 -10.05 -1.28
C LYS A 184 -13.84 -10.42 -0.24
N ASP A 185 -12.93 -11.32 -0.58
CA ASP A 185 -11.94 -11.83 0.36
C ASP A 185 -10.68 -10.96 0.32
N TRP A 186 -10.16 -10.67 -0.88
CA TRP A 186 -8.89 -9.98 -1.07
C TRP A 186 -8.92 -8.53 -0.62
N SER A 187 -10.01 -7.80 -0.90
CA SER A 187 -10.13 -6.41 -0.43
C SER A 187 -10.22 -6.32 1.09
N GLN A 188 -10.53 -7.43 1.78
CA GLN A 188 -10.78 -7.47 3.22
C GLN A 188 -9.63 -8.06 4.03
N ILE A 189 -8.49 -8.40 3.40
CA ILE A 189 -7.29 -8.90 4.09
C ILE A 189 -6.67 -7.78 4.94
N GLY A 190 -6.43 -6.62 4.33
CA GLY A 190 -5.77 -5.49 4.99
C GLY A 190 -4.95 -4.68 4.01
N THR A 191 -4.02 -3.89 4.54
CA THR A 191 -3.13 -3.04 3.76
C THR A 191 -1.95 -3.82 3.22
N ALA A 192 -1.83 -3.92 1.89
CA ALA A 192 -0.62 -4.45 1.25
C ALA A 192 0.50 -3.40 1.12
N THR A 193 0.18 -2.11 1.24
CA THR A 193 1.14 -1.01 1.09
C THR A 193 0.76 0.12 2.05
N PRO A 194 1.70 1.01 2.46
CA PRO A 194 1.35 2.19 3.25
C PRO A 194 0.36 3.13 2.54
N ASP A 195 0.34 3.12 1.20
CA ASP A 195 -0.62 3.87 0.40
C ASP A 195 -2.07 3.45 0.67
N HIS A 196 -2.32 2.17 0.96
CA HIS A 196 -3.65 1.73 1.39
C HIS A 196 -4.10 2.43 2.67
N VAL A 197 -3.20 2.61 3.65
CA VAL A 197 -3.52 3.30 4.92
C VAL A 197 -3.98 4.74 4.66
N ILE A 198 -3.33 5.41 3.71
CA ILE A 198 -3.61 6.81 3.37
C ILE A 198 -4.89 6.93 2.53
N ARG A 199 -5.04 6.07 1.51
CA ARG A 199 -6.06 6.20 0.45
C ARG A 199 -7.34 5.43 0.74
N THR A 200 -7.25 4.19 1.20
CA THR A 200 -8.38 3.26 1.36
C THR A 200 -8.66 2.88 2.81
N LYS A 201 -7.82 3.35 3.75
CA LYS A 201 -7.76 2.87 5.14
C LYS A 201 -7.38 1.37 5.17
N GLN A 202 -7.47 0.77 6.35
CA GLN A 202 -7.10 -0.64 6.55
C GLN A 202 -7.86 -1.59 5.61
N LYS A 203 -9.17 -1.35 5.44
CA LYS A 203 -10.05 -2.10 4.55
C LYS A 203 -10.99 -1.11 3.87
N PRO A 204 -11.29 -1.23 2.58
CA PRO A 204 -12.31 -0.45 1.92
C PRO A 204 -13.72 -0.93 2.30
N LEU A 205 -14.71 -0.04 2.20
CA LEU A 205 -16.12 -0.41 2.26
C LEU A 205 -16.53 -1.11 0.96
N LEU A 206 -16.78 -2.41 1.03
CA LEU A 206 -17.33 -3.19 -0.07
C LEU A 206 -18.87 -3.23 0.03
N LEU A 207 -19.56 -2.83 -1.05
CA LEU A 207 -21.03 -2.80 -1.11
C LEU A 207 -21.57 -3.86 -2.07
N ASN A 208 -22.15 -4.93 -1.53
CA ASN A 208 -22.81 -5.99 -2.29
C ASN A 208 -24.33 -5.77 -2.34
N LEU A 209 -24.74 -4.71 -3.06
CA LEU A 209 -26.09 -4.16 -3.02
C LEU A 209 -27.14 -5.07 -3.68
N LYS A 210 -28.29 -5.26 -3.03
CA LYS A 210 -29.40 -6.08 -3.55
C LYS A 210 -30.59 -5.25 -4.02
N ASN A 211 -30.77 -4.04 -3.49
CA ASN A 211 -32.00 -3.26 -3.66
C ASN A 211 -31.81 -2.02 -4.55
N LEU A 212 -31.02 -2.11 -5.63
CA LEU A 212 -30.65 -0.96 -6.48
C LEU A 212 -31.84 -0.15 -7.05
N SER A 213 -33.00 -0.78 -7.20
CA SER A 213 -34.22 -0.16 -7.72
C SER A 213 -35.19 0.34 -6.63
N GLU A 214 -34.88 0.17 -5.35
CA GLU A 214 -35.75 0.53 -4.22
C GLU A 214 -35.04 1.55 -3.30
N PRO A 215 -35.19 2.87 -3.52
CA PRO A 215 -34.37 3.90 -2.88
C PRO A 215 -34.30 3.85 -1.36
N GLU A 216 -35.43 3.63 -0.68
CA GLU A 216 -35.49 3.56 0.79
C GLU A 216 -34.76 2.33 1.34
N LYS A 217 -34.96 1.16 0.71
CA LYS A 217 -34.24 -0.07 1.09
C LYS A 217 -32.75 0.06 0.79
N LEU A 218 -32.40 0.65 -0.35
CA LEU A 218 -31.02 0.90 -0.75
C LEU A 218 -30.30 1.82 0.24
N ARG A 219 -30.94 2.94 0.62
CA ARG A 219 -30.38 3.87 1.62
C ARG A 219 -30.12 3.15 2.94
N LYS A 220 -31.07 2.33 3.41
CA LYS A 220 -30.93 1.55 4.64
C LYS A 220 -29.80 0.51 4.54
N GLU A 221 -29.69 -0.18 3.42
CA GLU A 221 -28.63 -1.16 3.15
C GLU A 221 -27.24 -0.51 3.20
N ILE A 222 -27.05 0.62 2.51
CA ILE A 222 -25.80 1.40 2.52
C ILE A 222 -25.51 1.93 3.93
N SER A 223 -26.51 2.46 4.63
CA SER A 223 -26.34 2.99 5.98
C SER A 223 -25.84 1.92 6.95
N ASN A 224 -26.44 0.72 6.91
CA ASN A 224 -26.02 -0.39 7.78
C ASN A 224 -24.57 -0.81 7.48
N ALA A 225 -24.19 -0.91 6.20
CA ALA A 225 -22.83 -1.25 5.81
C ALA A 225 -21.81 -0.18 6.24
N LEU A 226 -22.19 1.11 6.19
CA LEU A 226 -21.36 2.21 6.66
C LEU A 226 -21.16 2.17 8.18
N GLU A 227 -22.20 1.87 8.96
CA GLU A 227 -22.06 1.69 10.41
C GLU A 227 -21.13 0.53 10.77
N GLU A 228 -21.26 -0.61 10.10
CA GLU A 228 -20.35 -1.75 10.29
C GLU A 228 -18.90 -1.37 9.94
N TYR A 229 -18.70 -0.67 8.82
CA TYR A 229 -17.40 -0.15 8.42
C TYR A 229 -16.79 0.78 9.48
N LYS A 230 -17.57 1.74 10.01
CA LYS A 230 -17.12 2.65 11.09
C LYS A 230 -16.72 1.86 12.34
N ASN A 231 -17.53 0.90 12.75
CA ASN A 231 -17.25 0.06 13.92
C ASN A 231 -15.98 -0.77 13.74
N ASN A 232 -15.79 -1.38 12.57
CA ASN A 232 -14.59 -2.15 12.25
C ASN A 232 -13.33 -1.26 12.23
N TYR A 233 -13.43 -0.05 11.67
CA TYR A 233 -12.32 0.91 11.68
C TYR A 233 -11.94 1.32 13.10
N HIS A 234 -12.90 1.61 13.98
CA HIS A 234 -12.60 1.94 15.37
C HIS A 234 -12.03 0.76 16.16
N LYS A 235 -12.45 -0.48 15.85
CA LYS A 235 -11.91 -1.69 16.46
C LYS A 235 -10.45 -1.91 16.08
N TYR A 236 -10.03 -1.52 14.89
CA TYR A 236 -8.63 -1.67 14.44
C TYR A 236 -7.62 -0.90 15.30
N PHE A 237 -8.02 0.22 15.90
CA PHE A 237 -7.15 1.02 16.78
C PHE A 237 -7.21 0.61 18.26
N LYS A 238 -7.97 -0.43 18.60
CA LYS A 238 -8.06 -0.99 19.96
C LYS A 238 -7.22 -2.25 20.06
#